data_AF-A0A7S3PWB0-F1
#
_entry.id   AF-A0A7S3PWB0-F1
#
_cell.length_a   1.000
_cell.length_b   1.000
_cell.length_c   1.000
_cell.angle_alpha   90.00
_cell.angle_beta   90.00
_cell.angle_gamma   90.00
#
_symmetry.space_group_name_H-M   'P 1'
#
loop_
_entity.id
_entity.type
_entity.pdbx_description
1 polymer ?
#
loop_
_entity_poly.entity_id
_entity_poly.type
_entity_poly.pdbx_seq_one_letter_code
_entity_poly.pdbx_strand_id
1 'polypeptide(L)'
;MANMKSSLHLSRCILHNSCTHTALSAIVTPSSRLLTTSTTNAVNRLQFAVEEYRMKNFTYTLPSRCKKEIIHAADVRKDGLIPLDGVMMMIENIGASTLVTRKDIEGIFYELGEESEISSDRESGSTGLIIAKERMLQIL
;
A
#
# COMPACT_ATOMS: atom_id res chain seq x y z
N MET A 1 -68.43 32.01 -22.95
CA MET A 1 -67.85 32.80 -21.83
C MET A 1 -66.58 32.11 -21.38
N ALA A 2 -65.47 32.84 -21.39
CA ALA A 2 -64.27 32.72 -20.54
C ALA A 2 -63.54 31.35 -20.42
N ASN A 3 -62.22 31.25 -20.27
CA ASN A 3 -61.08 32.13 -20.48
C ASN A 3 -59.80 31.30 -20.17
N MET A 4 -58.70 31.64 -20.83
CA MET A 4 -57.29 31.64 -20.36
C MET A 4 -56.70 30.39 -19.65
N LYS A 5 -55.76 29.68 -20.29
CA LYS A 5 -54.28 29.87 -20.29
C LYS A 5 -53.56 29.41 -19.02
N SER A 6 -52.64 28.45 -19.15
CA SER A 6 -51.23 28.43 -18.64
C SER A 6 -50.73 26.97 -18.63
N SER A 7 -49.76 26.57 -19.47
CA SER A 7 -48.32 26.86 -19.45
C SER A 7 -47.64 26.42 -18.15
N LEU A 8 -46.69 25.48 -18.28
CA LEU A 8 -45.35 25.42 -17.66
C LEU A 8 -44.74 24.07 -18.09
N HIS A 9 -44.10 24.01 -19.27
CA HIS A 9 -42.63 23.94 -19.40
C HIS A 9 -41.96 23.13 -18.27
N LEU A 10 -41.76 21.83 -18.51
CA LEU A 10 -40.84 21.03 -17.71
C LEU A 10 -39.42 21.47 -18.05
N SER A 11 -38.86 22.29 -17.16
CA SER A 11 -37.51 22.84 -17.27
C SER A 11 -36.45 21.75 -17.31
N ARG A 12 -35.52 21.92 -18.26
CA ARG A 12 -34.21 21.28 -18.34
C ARG A 12 -33.52 21.28 -16.96
N CYS A 13 -33.24 20.10 -16.41
CA CYS A 13 -32.15 19.98 -15.43
C CYS A 13 -30.84 20.00 -16.20
N ILE A 14 -30.24 21.19 -16.27
CA ILE A 14 -28.86 21.41 -16.69
C ILE A 14 -27.96 20.65 -15.70
N LEU A 15 -27.11 19.79 -16.26
CA LEU A 15 -25.93 19.25 -15.60
C LEU A 15 -25.04 20.41 -15.13
N HIS A 16 -25.21 20.81 -13.88
CA HIS A 16 -24.20 21.58 -13.15
C HIS A 16 -23.44 20.62 -12.26
N ASN A 17 -22.41 19.99 -12.85
CA ASN A 17 -21.31 19.46 -12.08
C ASN A 17 -20.21 20.53 -12.09
N SER A 18 -20.32 21.47 -11.16
CA SER A 18 -19.30 22.49 -10.90
C SER A 18 -18.61 22.18 -9.58
N CYS A 19 -17.34 22.58 -9.51
CA CYS A 19 -16.42 22.50 -8.37
C CYS A 19 -15.78 21.14 -8.10
N THR A 20 -14.47 21.02 -7.89
CA THR A 20 -13.26 21.84 -8.09
C THR A 20 -12.12 20.93 -7.62
N HIS A 21 -10.90 21.22 -8.08
CA HIS A 21 -9.63 20.56 -7.71
C HIS A 21 -9.35 19.21 -8.39
N THR A 22 -8.72 19.28 -9.55
CA THR A 22 -7.50 18.49 -9.79
C THR A 22 -6.51 18.82 -8.66
N ALA A 23 -6.61 18.09 -7.55
CA ALA A 23 -5.48 17.97 -6.66
C ALA A 23 -4.41 17.21 -7.45
N LEU A 24 -3.43 17.95 -7.98
CA LEU A 24 -2.10 17.41 -8.18
C LEU A 24 -1.64 16.99 -6.79
N SER A 25 -1.95 15.75 -6.42
CA SER A 25 -1.32 15.09 -5.29
C SER A 25 0.16 15.08 -5.63
N ALA A 26 0.90 16.07 -5.12
CA ALA A 26 2.33 15.98 -5.03
C ALA A 26 2.60 14.60 -4.42
N ILE A 27 3.27 13.74 -5.19
CA ILE A 27 3.80 12.50 -4.66
C ILE A 27 4.81 12.98 -3.62
N VAL A 28 4.37 13.04 -2.37
CA VAL A 28 5.27 13.19 -1.23
C VAL A 28 6.04 11.88 -1.22
N THR A 29 7.16 11.87 -1.95
CA THR A 29 8.18 10.83 -1.84
C THR A 29 8.74 10.96 -0.43
N PRO A 30 8.50 9.99 0.45
CA PRO A 30 8.84 10.21 1.83
C PRO A 30 10.25 9.66 2.06
N SER A 31 11.12 10.54 2.56
CA SER A 31 12.55 10.34 2.82
C SER A 31 13.40 10.12 1.56
N SER A 32 14.04 11.19 1.09
CA SER A 32 15.03 11.17 0.01
C SER A 32 16.40 10.64 0.44
N ARG A 33 16.45 9.73 1.43
CA ARG A 33 17.70 9.01 1.68
C ARG A 33 17.89 8.06 0.51
N LEU A 34 18.97 8.27 -0.24
CA LEU A 34 19.34 7.37 -1.32
C LEU A 34 19.49 5.98 -0.73
N LEU A 35 18.66 5.05 -1.20
CA LEU A 35 18.79 3.65 -0.86
C LEU A 35 20.16 3.14 -1.32
N THR A 36 20.72 2.20 -0.57
CA THR A 36 21.86 1.46 -1.09
C THR A 36 21.46 0.71 -2.36
N THR A 37 22.44 0.42 -3.23
CA THR A 37 22.19 -0.41 -4.42
C THR A 37 21.65 -1.79 -4.04
N SER A 38 22.11 -2.35 -2.91
CA SER A 38 21.62 -3.63 -2.39
C SER A 38 20.12 -3.55 -2.06
N THR A 39 19.71 -2.52 -1.32
CA THR A 39 18.33 -2.34 -0.90
C THR A 39 17.43 -1.95 -2.06
N THR A 40 17.91 -1.15 -3.01
CA THR A 40 17.19 -0.88 -4.26
C THR A 40 16.90 -2.18 -5.03
N ASN A 41 17.89 -3.06 -5.14
CA ASN A 41 17.71 -4.35 -5.78
C ASN A 41 16.74 -5.27 -5.01
N ALA A 42 16.78 -5.24 -3.67
CA ALA A 42 15.83 -5.95 -2.81
C ALA A 42 14.39 -5.44 -3.02
N VAL A 43 14.18 -4.13 -3.05
CA VAL A 43 12.87 -3.50 -3.34
C VAL A 43 12.37 -3.94 -4.72
N ASN A 44 13.22 -3.90 -5.75
CA ASN A 44 12.83 -4.33 -7.09
C ASN A 44 12.41 -5.81 -7.13
N ARG A 45 13.12 -6.70 -6.43
CA ARG A 45 12.74 -8.12 -6.32
C ARG A 45 11.39 -8.29 -5.62
N LEU A 46 11.15 -7.53 -4.56
CA LEU A 46 9.89 -7.55 -3.82
C LEU A 46 8.71 -7.05 -4.68
N GLN A 47 8.88 -5.92 -5.36
CA GLN A 47 7.89 -5.38 -6.29
C GLN A 47 7.58 -6.38 -7.41
N PHE A 48 8.61 -6.98 -7.99
CA PHE A 48 8.45 -7.98 -9.05
C PHE A 48 7.66 -9.20 -8.55
N ALA A 49 7.97 -9.72 -7.37
CA ALA A 49 7.25 -10.84 -6.76
C ALA A 49 5.76 -10.53 -6.54
N VAL A 50 5.46 -9.34 -6.02
CA VAL A 50 4.08 -8.89 -5.79
C VAL A 50 3.34 -8.70 -7.11
N GLU A 51 4.00 -8.17 -8.13
CA GLU A 51 3.40 -7.97 -9.46
C GLU A 51 3.12 -9.30 -10.17
N GLU A 52 4.06 -10.24 -10.12
CA GLU A 52 3.86 -11.61 -10.63
C GLU A 52 2.65 -12.30 -9.97
N TYR A 53 2.51 -12.15 -8.65
CA TYR A 53 1.37 -12.68 -7.92
C TYR A 53 0.06 -11.97 -8.31
N ARG A 54 0.09 -10.65 -8.49
CA ARG A 54 -1.06 -9.85 -8.94
C ARG A 54 -1.53 -10.29 -10.33
N MET A 55 -0.62 -10.46 -11.28
CA MET A 55 -0.97 -10.87 -12.65
C MET A 55 -1.71 -12.22 -12.67
N LYS A 56 -1.31 -13.15 -11.79
CA LYS A 56 -1.89 -14.50 -11.69
C LYS A 56 -3.23 -14.54 -10.93
N ASN A 57 -3.38 -13.75 -9.86
CA ASN A 57 -4.50 -13.88 -8.92
C ASN A 57 -5.50 -12.71 -8.95
N PHE A 58 -5.11 -11.56 -9.50
CA PHE A 58 -5.87 -10.30 -9.45
C PHE A 58 -6.03 -9.64 -10.84
N THR A 59 -6.20 -10.44 -11.89
CA THR A 59 -6.21 -9.97 -13.29
C THR A 59 -7.22 -8.85 -13.55
N TYR A 60 -8.41 -8.92 -12.93
CA TYR A 60 -9.50 -7.94 -13.12
C TYR A 60 -9.58 -6.88 -12.01
N THR A 61 -8.59 -6.82 -11.13
CA THR A 61 -8.60 -5.92 -9.96
C THR A 61 -7.61 -4.79 -10.15
N LEU A 62 -7.97 -3.59 -9.68
CA LEU A 62 -7.06 -2.45 -9.65
C LEU A 62 -5.78 -2.79 -8.86
N PRO A 63 -4.58 -2.45 -9.37
CA PRO A 63 -3.32 -2.76 -8.69
C PRO A 63 -3.26 -2.26 -7.25
N SER A 64 -3.82 -1.08 -6.97
CA SER A 64 -3.87 -0.50 -5.63
C SER A 64 -4.66 -1.33 -4.63
N ARG A 65 -5.72 -2.04 -5.07
CA ARG A 65 -6.49 -2.93 -4.21
C ARG A 65 -5.69 -4.18 -3.87
N CYS A 66 -5.01 -4.79 -4.85
CA CYS A 66 -4.16 -5.96 -4.62
C CYS A 66 -3.06 -5.67 -3.58
N LYS A 67 -2.34 -4.55 -3.74
CA LYS A 67 -1.31 -4.12 -2.77
C LYS A 67 -1.86 -3.98 -1.35
N LYS A 68 -3.06 -3.39 -1.20
CA LYS A 68 -3.72 -3.24 0.10
C LYS A 68 -4.07 -4.59 0.73
N GLU A 69 -4.61 -5.54 -0.04
CA GLU A 69 -4.95 -6.88 0.47
C GLU A 69 -3.68 -7.63 0.91
N ILE A 70 -2.62 -7.58 0.11
CA ILE A 70 -1.32 -8.21 0.40
C ILE A 70 -0.71 -7.63 1.68
N ILE A 71 -0.67 -6.30 1.79
CA ILE A 71 -0.15 -5.61 2.97
C ILE A 71 -1.03 -5.87 4.20
N HIS A 72 -2.35 -5.94 4.02
CA HIS A 72 -3.27 -6.29 5.11
C HIS A 72 -3.01 -7.71 5.65
N ALA A 73 -2.62 -8.65 4.78
CA ALA A 73 -2.20 -9.98 5.21
C ALA A 73 -0.87 -9.99 5.99
N ALA A 74 0.01 -9.02 5.75
CA ALA A 74 1.26 -8.85 6.49
C ALA A 74 1.09 -8.14 7.85
N ASP A 75 0.04 -7.30 7.98
CA ASP A 75 -0.33 -6.58 9.21
C ASP A 75 -1.09 -7.51 10.18
N VAL A 76 -0.35 -8.44 10.79
CA VAL A 76 -0.91 -9.48 11.68
C VAL A 76 -1.65 -8.89 12.89
N ARG A 77 -1.13 -7.78 13.45
CA ARG A 77 -1.69 -7.13 14.64
C ARG A 77 -2.82 -6.14 14.30
N LYS A 78 -2.96 -5.75 13.03
CA LYS A 78 -3.94 -4.76 12.56
C LYS A 78 -3.76 -3.39 13.21
N ASP A 79 -2.52 -3.07 13.59
CA ASP A 79 -2.12 -1.80 14.20
C ASP A 79 -1.47 -0.86 13.19
N GLY A 80 -1.36 -1.27 11.92
CA GLY A 80 -0.68 -0.51 10.88
C GLY A 80 0.85 -0.58 10.94
N LEU A 81 1.42 -1.41 11.82
CA LEU A 81 2.85 -1.63 11.94
C LEU A 81 3.17 -3.06 11.53
N ILE A 82 3.98 -3.20 10.48
CA ILE A 82 4.28 -4.49 9.89
C ILE A 82 5.63 -4.96 10.41
N PRO A 83 5.70 -6.03 11.22
CA PRO A 83 6.98 -6.61 11.61
C PRO A 83 7.62 -7.36 10.45
N LEU A 84 8.95 -7.51 10.49
CA LEU A 84 9.70 -8.25 9.48
C LEU A 84 9.12 -9.64 9.20
N ASP A 85 8.77 -10.38 10.26
CA ASP A 85 8.19 -11.72 10.12
C ASP A 85 6.82 -11.69 9.42
N GLY A 86 6.04 -10.61 9.56
CA GLY A 86 4.78 -10.42 8.84
C GLY A 86 5.01 -10.34 7.32
N VAL A 87 6.07 -9.66 6.89
CA VAL A 87 6.46 -9.58 5.47
C VAL A 87 7.02 -10.91 4.97
N MET A 88 7.81 -11.61 5.77
CA MET A 88 8.31 -12.93 5.41
C MET A 88 7.17 -13.93 5.20
N MET A 89 6.20 -13.97 6.11
CA MET A 89 5.00 -14.80 5.97
C MET A 89 4.19 -14.42 4.72
N MET A 90 4.06 -13.13 4.43
CA MET A 90 3.42 -12.65 3.20
C MET A 90 4.14 -13.15 1.94
N ILE A 91 5.47 -13.09 1.90
CA ILE A 91 6.30 -13.57 0.77
C ILE A 91 6.11 -15.08 0.56
N GLU A 92 6.07 -15.85 1.65
CA GLU A 92 5.79 -17.28 1.60
C GLU A 92 4.39 -17.56 1.04
N ASN A 93 3.38 -16.83 1.51
CA ASN A 93 2.00 -17.01 1.07
C ASN A 93 1.78 -16.69 -0.41
N ILE A 94 2.51 -15.74 -0.98
CA ILE A 94 2.44 -15.44 -2.42
C ILE A 94 3.35 -16.35 -3.27
N GLY A 95 4.10 -17.27 -2.64
CA GLY A 95 4.99 -18.21 -3.31
C GLY A 95 6.29 -17.58 -3.82
N ALA A 96 6.78 -16.52 -3.19
CA ALA A 96 7.93 -15.74 -3.64
C ALA A 96 9.22 -15.95 -2.80
N SER A 97 9.25 -16.96 -1.93
CA SER A 97 10.40 -17.23 -1.04
C SER A 97 11.72 -17.50 -1.76
N THR A 98 11.68 -17.89 -3.04
CA THR A 98 12.88 -18.08 -3.87
C THR A 98 13.39 -16.79 -4.50
N LEU A 99 12.55 -15.76 -4.58
CA LEU A 99 12.88 -14.48 -5.21
C LEU A 99 13.32 -13.44 -4.19
N VAL A 100 12.73 -13.44 -3.00
CA VAL A 100 12.99 -12.44 -1.96
C VAL A 100 13.46 -13.15 -0.71
N THR A 101 14.69 -12.88 -0.30
CA THR A 101 15.31 -13.53 0.86
C THR A 101 15.04 -12.74 2.15
N ARG A 102 15.21 -13.38 3.32
CA ARG A 102 15.14 -12.67 4.61
C ARG A 102 16.10 -11.48 4.67
N LYS A 103 17.33 -11.65 4.17
CA LYS A 103 18.35 -10.58 4.13
C LYS A 103 17.90 -9.38 3.28
N ASP A 104 17.13 -9.62 2.23
CA ASP A 104 16.56 -8.54 1.41
C ASP A 104 15.58 -7.70 2.22
N ILE A 105 14.71 -8.37 2.98
CA ILE A 105 13.73 -7.69 3.84
C ILE A 105 14.41 -7.01 5.02
N GLU A 106 15.42 -7.62 5.65
CA GLU A 106 16.23 -6.99 6.68
C GLU A 106 16.89 -5.70 6.17
N GLY A 107 17.46 -5.71 4.96
CA GLY A 107 18.04 -4.52 4.34
C GLY A 107 17.01 -3.41 4.08
N ILE A 108 15.82 -3.78 3.60
CA ILE A 108 14.71 -2.84 3.41
C ILE A 108 14.30 -2.21 4.75
N PHE A 109 14.13 -3.02 5.80
CA PHE A 109 13.71 -2.53 7.11
C PHE A 109 14.79 -1.69 7.79
N TYR A 110 16.06 -2.04 7.61
CA TYR A 110 17.17 -1.25 8.15
C TYR A 110 17.23 0.16 7.53
N GLU A 111 16.91 0.31 6.24
CA GLU A 111 16.98 1.60 5.55
C GLU A 111 15.66 2.39 5.57
N LEU A 112 14.51 1.71 5.57
CA LEU A 112 13.18 2.31 5.42
C LEU A 112 12.25 2.09 6.62
N GLY A 113 12.61 1.20 7.53
CA GLY A 113 11.86 0.89 8.73
C GLY A 113 12.23 1.79 9.91
N GLU A 114 11.60 1.49 11.03
CA GLU A 114 11.87 2.10 12.32
C GLU A 114 12.21 0.99 13.32
N GLU A 115 13.15 1.25 14.22
CA GLU A 115 13.39 0.38 15.35
C GLU A 115 12.28 0.61 16.37
N SER A 116 11.58 -0.46 16.76
CA SER A 116 10.57 -0.37 17.79
C SER A 116 10.82 -1.42 18.85
N GLU A 117 10.63 -1.00 20.09
CA GLU A 117 10.46 -1.91 21.21
C GLU A 117 9.15 -2.65 21.00
N ILE A 118 9.22 -3.79 20.32
CA ILE A 118 8.11 -4.73 20.33
C ILE A 118 8.06 -5.26 21.76
N SER A 119 7.14 -4.72 22.56
CA SER A 119 6.79 -5.25 23.87
C SER A 119 6.16 -6.62 23.67
N SER A 120 7.01 -7.60 23.45
CA SER A 120 6.66 -9.01 23.56
C SER A 120 6.59 -9.25 25.06
N ASP A 121 5.44 -9.71 25.58
CA ASP A 121 5.24 -10.11 26.98
C ASP A 121 6.09 -11.34 27.41
N ARG A 122 7.26 -11.53 26.79
CA ARG A 122 8.22 -12.59 27.06
C ARG A 122 9.62 -11.98 27.06
N GLU A 123 10.27 -12.07 28.21
CA GLU A 123 11.61 -11.59 28.51
C GLU A 123 12.64 -11.96 27.43
N SER A 124 12.87 -11.02 26.53
CA SER A 124 14.15 -10.71 25.90
C SER A 124 13.89 -9.50 25.01
N GLY A 125 14.48 -8.36 25.35
CA GLY A 125 14.37 -7.12 24.58
C GLY A 125 15.06 -7.24 23.23
N SER A 126 14.47 -7.99 22.30
CA SER A 126 14.79 -7.92 20.89
C SER A 126 14.01 -6.73 20.32
N THR A 127 14.72 -5.65 20.02
CA THR A 127 14.20 -4.59 19.15
C THR A 127 13.80 -5.24 17.84
N GLY A 128 12.51 -5.15 17.53
CA GLY A 128 11.98 -5.73 16.30
C GLY A 128 12.04 -4.69 15.21
N LEU A 129 12.55 -5.09 14.05
CA LEU A 129 12.46 -4.27 12.85
C LEU A 129 10.98 -4.19 12.42
N ILE A 130 10.43 -2.97 12.39
CA ILE A 130 9.07 -2.70 11.94
C ILE A 130 9.06 -1.67 10.81
N ILE A 131 7.99 -1.67 10.03
CA ILE A 131 7.75 -0.64 9.02
C ILE A 131 6.27 -0.28 9.01
N ALA A 132 5.98 1.02 8.94
CA ALA A 132 4.61 1.50 8.85
C ALA A 132 3.95 1.03 7.54
N LYS A 133 2.68 0.66 7.63
CA LYS A 133 1.86 0.20 6.51
C LYS A 133 1.89 1.16 5.31
N GLU A 134 1.79 2.46 5.58
CA GLU A 134 1.80 3.51 4.56
C GLU A 134 3.13 3.56 3.81
N ARG A 135 4.25 3.27 4.51
CA ARG A 135 5.56 3.15 3.89
C ARG A 135 5.67 1.91 3.02
N MET A 136 5.17 0.78 3.52
CA MET A 136 5.14 -0.44 2.71
C MET A 136 4.30 -0.26 1.42
N LEU A 137 3.18 0.45 1.50
CA LEU A 137 2.34 0.77 0.34
C LEU A 137 3.05 1.64 -0.72
N GLN A 138 4.05 2.41 -0.33
CA GLN A 138 4.84 3.23 -1.25
C GLN A 138 5.99 2.45 -1.87
N ILE A 139 6.50 1.43 -1.16
CA ILE A 139 7.53 0.52 -1.66
C ILE A 139 6.95 -0.43 -2.70
N LEU A 140 5.73 -0.94 -2.51
CA LEU A 140 5.06 -1.83 -3.46
C LEU A 140 4.39 -1.07 -4.59
#